data_AF-A0A168AJP0-F1
#
_entry.id   AF-A0A168AJP0-F1
#
_cell.length_a   1.000
_cell.length_b   1.000
_cell.length_c   1.000
_cell.angle_alpha   90.00
_cell.angle_beta   90.00
_cell.angle_gamma   90.00
#
_symmetry.space_group_name_H-M   'P 1'
#
loop_
_entity.id
_entity.type
_entity.pdbx_description
1 polymer ?
#
loop_
_entity_poly.entity_id
_entity_poly.type
_entity_poly.pdbx_seq_one_letter_code
_entity_poly.pdbx_strand_id
1 'polypeptide(L)'
;MPYNTTAIPPRKEPTGQTQLPLSRVKKIIGQDPDVAMCSNNAAFVITLAAEMFIQHLANEAHTQAKLDKKPRKNIQYKDVANAVAHQDSLEFLEDTVPKTIPFKKAMALAKITQARLRGENVTSDEGLQSTQDAPPNGNGNTFVNGDRAAFSVALRSDDRYEPNDQLELEMRQAAEPRNHDVRMGGQ
;
A
#
# COMPACT_ATOMS: atom_id res chain seq x y z
N MET A 1 17.24 26.47 -23.10
CA MET A 1 17.30 27.27 -21.86
C MET A 1 17.18 26.30 -20.69
N PRO A 2 18.07 26.35 -19.67
CA PRO A 2 17.91 25.51 -18.50
C PRO A 2 16.66 25.92 -17.71
N TYR A 3 15.92 24.96 -17.19
CA TYR A 3 14.74 25.23 -16.36
C TYR A 3 15.17 25.86 -15.04
N ASN A 4 14.47 26.92 -14.65
CA ASN A 4 14.69 27.57 -13.37
C ASN A 4 14.16 26.67 -12.24
N THR A 5 15.07 26.14 -11.41
CA THR A 5 14.76 25.27 -10.26
C THR A 5 14.81 26.02 -8.93
N THR A 6 14.94 27.35 -8.95
CA THR A 6 14.87 28.14 -7.72
C THR A 6 13.49 28.02 -7.08
N ALA A 7 13.46 27.70 -5.78
CA ALA A 7 12.22 27.62 -5.03
C ALA A 7 11.54 28.99 -5.04
N ILE A 8 10.30 29.05 -5.53
CA ILE A 8 9.51 30.28 -5.52
C ILE A 8 9.22 30.62 -4.05
N PRO A 9 9.70 31.76 -3.53
CA PRO A 9 9.49 32.10 -2.14
C PRO A 9 7.99 32.25 -1.86
N PRO A 10 7.50 31.78 -0.70
CA PRO A 10 6.10 31.92 -0.34
C PRO A 10 5.72 33.41 -0.30
N ARG A 11 4.62 33.77 -0.97
CA ARG A 11 4.11 35.15 -0.95
C ARG A 11 3.62 35.46 0.46
N LYS A 12 4.22 36.48 1.09
CA LYS A 12 3.88 36.93 2.44
C LYS A 12 2.69 37.88 2.50
N GLU A 13 2.32 38.49 1.37
CA GLU A 13 1.25 39.49 1.33
C GLU A 13 -0.06 38.93 0.78
N PRO A 14 -1.22 39.31 1.35
CA PRO A 14 -2.53 38.87 0.87
C PRO A 14 -2.82 39.51 -0.49
N THR A 15 -2.71 38.75 -1.57
CA THR A 15 -2.95 39.20 -2.95
C THR A 15 -4.43 39.31 -3.31
N GLY A 16 -5.35 38.84 -2.44
CA GLY A 16 -6.79 38.77 -2.74
C GLY A 16 -7.14 37.78 -3.86
N GLN A 17 -6.18 36.94 -4.27
CA GLN A 17 -6.29 35.97 -5.36
C GLN A 17 -5.81 34.61 -4.88
N THR A 18 -6.44 33.55 -5.38
CA THR A 18 -6.06 32.15 -5.11
C THR A 18 -5.03 31.68 -6.14
N GLN A 19 -4.14 30.80 -5.71
CA GLN A 19 -3.17 30.12 -6.58
C GLN A 19 -3.83 28.95 -7.32
N LEU A 20 -4.80 28.28 -6.70
CA LEU A 20 -5.60 27.25 -7.34
C LEU A 20 -6.72 27.89 -8.19
N PRO A 21 -7.00 27.37 -9.39
CA PRO A 21 -8.08 27.90 -10.23
C PRO A 21 -9.45 27.66 -9.59
N LEU A 22 -10.16 28.74 -9.25
CA LEU A 22 -11.47 28.70 -8.60
C LEU A 22 -12.50 27.87 -9.39
N SER A 23 -12.44 27.90 -10.73
CA SER A 23 -13.32 27.10 -11.59
C SER A 23 -13.13 25.59 -11.42
N ARG A 24 -11.90 25.14 -11.12
CA ARG A 24 -11.59 23.73 -10.86
C ARG A 24 -12.09 23.30 -9.50
N VAL A 25 -11.91 24.13 -8.48
CA VAL A 25 -12.41 23.86 -7.13
C VAL A 25 -13.94 23.77 -7.14
N LYS A 26 -14.64 24.71 -7.80
CA LYS A 26 -16.10 24.64 -7.96
C LYS A 26 -16.57 23.37 -8.67
N LYS A 27 -15.84 22.92 -9.70
CA LYS A 27 -16.16 21.68 -10.41
C LYS A 27 -16.04 20.46 -9.49
N ILE A 28 -15.02 20.42 -8.63
CA ILE A 28 -14.81 19.35 -7.65
C ILE A 28 -15.94 19.35 -6.61
N ILE A 29 -16.27 20.53 -6.05
CA ILE A 29 -17.39 20.68 -5.10
C ILE A 29 -18.70 20.15 -5.71
N GLY A 30 -18.98 20.46 -6.98
CA GLY A 30 -20.18 19.98 -7.66
C GLY A 30 -20.16 18.51 -8.09
N GLN A 31 -19.09 17.73 -7.81
CA GLN A 31 -19.14 16.27 -7.95
C GLN A 31 -19.84 15.60 -6.77
N ASP A 32 -19.98 16.31 -5.65
CA ASP A 32 -20.65 15.81 -4.46
C ASP A 32 -22.18 15.91 -4.64
N PRO A 33 -22.92 14.78 -4.67
CA PRO A 33 -24.37 14.78 -4.86
C PRO A 33 -25.12 15.44 -3.70
N ASP A 34 -24.52 15.53 -2.51
CA ASP A 34 -25.14 16.10 -1.33
C ASP A 34 -24.98 17.64 -1.28
N VAL A 35 -24.17 18.21 -2.17
CA VAL A 35 -23.95 19.66 -2.27
C VAL A 35 -24.85 20.28 -3.34
N ALA A 36 -26.01 20.80 -2.91
CA ALA A 36 -26.97 21.42 -3.83
C ALA A 36 -26.47 22.72 -4.47
N MET A 37 -25.95 23.67 -3.68
CA MET A 37 -25.42 24.94 -4.16
C MET A 37 -24.27 25.44 -3.30
N CYS A 38 -23.18 25.88 -3.93
CA CYS A 38 -22.04 26.51 -3.25
C CYS A 38 -21.87 27.95 -3.72
N SER A 39 -21.89 28.90 -2.78
CA SER A 39 -21.73 30.32 -3.08
C SER A 39 -20.31 30.65 -3.54
N ASN A 40 -20.13 31.75 -4.29
CA ASN A 40 -18.80 32.18 -4.74
C ASN A 40 -17.84 32.45 -3.58
N ASN A 41 -18.34 33.02 -2.48
CA ASN A 41 -17.54 33.31 -1.29
C ASN A 41 -17.13 32.02 -0.57
N ALA A 42 -18.03 31.04 -0.47
CA ALA A 42 -17.71 29.73 0.11
C ALA A 42 -16.65 29.00 -0.72
N ALA A 43 -16.82 28.96 -2.05
CA ALA A 43 -15.85 28.36 -2.96
C ALA A 43 -14.46 29.03 -2.86
N PHE A 44 -14.41 30.35 -2.67
CA PHE A 44 -13.16 31.08 -2.46
C PHE A 44 -12.46 30.66 -1.18
N VAL A 45 -13.17 30.60 -0.05
CA VAL A 45 -12.60 30.16 1.23
C VAL A 45 -12.16 28.69 1.18
N ILE A 46 -12.94 27.81 0.56
CA ILE A 46 -12.55 26.40 0.34
C ILE A 46 -11.27 26.32 -0.49
N THR A 47 -11.11 27.18 -1.50
CA THR A 47 -9.90 27.23 -2.32
C THR A 47 -8.68 27.62 -1.48
N LEU A 48 -8.80 28.63 -0.62
CA LEU A 48 -7.72 29.02 0.30
C LEU A 48 -7.41 27.92 1.31
N ALA A 49 -8.43 27.29 1.87
CA ALA A 49 -8.26 26.17 2.79
C ALA A 49 -7.52 25.00 2.12
N ALA A 50 -7.86 24.67 0.86
CA ALA A 50 -7.16 23.64 0.09
C ALA A 50 -5.68 23.98 -0.16
N GLU A 51 -5.35 25.24 -0.42
CA GLU A 51 -3.95 25.68 -0.55
C GLU A 51 -3.18 25.51 0.76
N MET A 52 -3.77 25.93 1.88
CA MET A 52 -3.17 25.76 3.21
C MET A 52 -3.04 24.28 3.59
N PHE A 53 -4.02 23.47 3.23
CA PHE A 53 -4.02 22.03 3.46
C PHE A 53 -2.86 21.34 2.73
N ILE A 54 -2.62 21.66 1.45
CA ILE A 54 -1.50 21.09 0.69
C ILE A 54 -0.16 21.43 1.35
N GLN A 55 0.00 22.68 1.81
CA GLN A 55 1.21 23.10 2.53
C GLN A 55 1.36 22.36 3.86
N HIS A 56 0.28 22.22 4.61
CA HIS A 56 0.27 21.48 5.87
C HIS A 56 0.66 20.02 5.67
N LEU A 57 0.01 19.31 4.73
CA LEU A 57 0.32 17.91 4.41
C LEU A 57 1.79 17.73 3.97
N ALA A 58 2.31 18.64 3.15
CA ALA A 58 3.71 18.60 2.71
C ALA A 58 4.68 18.81 3.88
N ASN A 59 4.36 19.72 4.80
CA ASN A 59 5.18 19.97 5.99
C ASN A 59 5.16 18.76 6.94
N GLU A 60 4.00 18.16 7.21
CA GLU A 60 3.91 16.97 8.05
C GLU A 60 4.67 15.78 7.45
N ALA A 61 4.50 15.52 6.15
CA ALA A 61 5.28 14.49 5.46
C ALA A 61 6.79 14.76 5.50
N HIS A 62 7.21 16.02 5.38
CA HIS A 62 8.62 16.39 5.50
C HIS A 62 9.16 16.22 6.93
N THR A 63 8.34 16.49 7.95
CA THR A 63 8.68 16.19 9.36
C THR A 63 8.93 14.70 9.53
N GLN A 64 8.07 13.83 8.98
CA GLN A 64 8.28 12.38 9.01
C GLN A 64 9.58 11.96 8.29
N ALA A 65 9.91 12.58 7.15
CA ALA A 65 11.16 12.32 6.44
C ALA A 65 12.42 12.71 7.24
N LYS A 66 12.31 13.68 8.15
CA LYS A 66 13.38 14.10 9.08
C LYS A 66 13.48 13.21 10.32
N LEU A 67 12.36 12.64 10.77
CA LEU A 67 12.31 11.73 11.92
C LEU A 67 12.85 10.33 11.60
N ASP A 68 12.99 9.99 10.31
CA ASP A 68 13.60 8.73 9.88
C ASP A 68 15.06 8.61 10.39
N LYS A 69 15.53 7.38 10.61
CA LYS A 69 16.86 7.10 11.19
C LYS A 69 17.99 7.82 10.45
N LYS A 70 17.83 7.94 9.13
CA LYS A 70 18.66 8.78 8.27
C LYS A 70 17.81 9.93 7.75
N PRO A 71 18.00 11.16 8.25
CA PRO A 71 17.18 12.30 7.83
C PRO A 71 17.39 12.55 6.33
N ARG A 72 16.28 12.62 5.60
CA ARG A 72 16.25 12.86 4.17
C ARG A 72 15.68 14.24 3.87
N LYS A 73 16.11 14.81 2.75
CA LYS A 73 15.55 16.06 2.21
C LYS A 73 14.39 15.80 1.23
N ASN A 74 14.28 14.59 0.71
CA ASN A 74 13.24 14.20 -0.24
C ASN A 74 12.13 13.43 0.48
N ILE A 75 10.89 13.85 0.26
CA ILE A 75 9.69 13.19 0.75
C ILE A 75 9.43 11.94 -0.09
N GLN A 76 9.16 10.82 0.57
CA GLN A 76 8.74 9.57 -0.05
C GLN A 76 7.30 9.22 0.36
N TYR A 77 6.66 8.31 -0.37
CA TYR A 77 5.29 7.88 -0.06
C TYR A 77 5.14 7.39 1.40
N LYS A 78 6.12 6.63 1.91
CA LYS A 78 6.12 6.15 3.29
C LYS A 78 6.02 7.30 4.32
N ASP A 79 6.57 8.47 4.00
CA ASP A 79 6.56 9.62 4.90
C ASP A 79 5.16 10.24 4.94
N VAL A 80 4.45 10.28 3.79
CA VAL A 80 3.05 10.72 3.71
C VAL A 80 2.13 9.75 4.46
N ALA A 81 2.27 8.44 4.22
CA ALA A 81 1.46 7.42 4.90
C ALA A 81 1.70 7.41 6.42
N ASN A 82 2.93 7.70 6.87
CA ASN A 82 3.21 7.86 8.28
C ASN A 82 2.61 9.16 8.84
N ALA A 83 2.67 10.27 8.11
CA ALA A 83 2.08 11.54 8.53
C ALA A 83 0.57 11.40 8.74
N VAL A 84 -0.13 10.76 7.78
CA VAL A 84 -1.58 10.49 7.86
C VAL A 84 -1.92 9.70 9.13
N ALA A 85 -1.18 8.63 9.41
CA ALA A 85 -1.47 7.79 10.57
C ALA A 85 -0.96 8.32 11.92
N HIS A 86 -0.20 9.41 11.93
CA HIS A 86 0.27 10.05 13.16
C HIS A 86 -0.55 11.28 13.56
N GLN A 87 -1.32 11.84 12.64
CA GLN A 87 -2.02 13.10 12.84
C GLN A 87 -3.53 12.91 12.68
N ASP A 88 -4.26 13.09 13.78
CA ASP A 88 -5.72 12.90 13.83
C ASP A 88 -6.47 13.77 12.81
N SER A 89 -5.98 14.99 12.54
CA SER A 89 -6.59 15.87 11.52
C SER A 89 -6.44 15.37 10.08
N LEU A 90 -5.63 14.33 9.84
CA LEU A 90 -5.43 13.69 8.55
C LEU A 90 -6.11 12.31 8.44
N GLU A 91 -6.85 11.88 9.47
CA GLU A 91 -7.53 10.57 9.52
C GLU A 91 -8.43 10.32 8.29
N PHE A 92 -9.08 11.36 7.76
CA PHE A 92 -9.92 11.26 6.57
C PHE A 92 -9.17 10.78 5.30
N LEU A 93 -7.84 10.74 5.32
CA LEU A 93 -7.01 10.25 4.22
C LEU A 93 -6.63 8.77 4.34
N GLU A 94 -6.96 8.07 5.42
CA GLU A 94 -6.49 6.69 5.65
C GLU A 94 -6.83 5.73 4.50
N ASP A 95 -8.06 5.82 3.99
CA ASP A 95 -8.52 4.99 2.88
C ASP A 95 -7.86 5.37 1.54
N THR A 96 -7.46 6.63 1.39
CA THR A 96 -6.84 7.14 0.16
C THR A 96 -5.32 6.94 0.15
N VAL A 97 -4.69 6.98 1.33
CA VAL A 97 -3.24 6.89 1.53
C VAL A 97 -2.92 5.75 2.52
N PRO A 98 -3.10 4.48 2.11
CA PRO A 98 -2.86 3.35 2.99
C PRO A 98 -1.36 3.15 3.27
N LYS A 99 -1.06 2.60 4.46
CA LYS A 99 0.31 2.14 4.76
C LYS A 99 0.66 0.94 3.88
N THR A 100 1.77 1.05 3.15
CA THR A 100 2.25 -0.05 2.30
C THR A 100 2.92 -1.13 3.14
N ILE A 101 2.61 -2.38 2.81
CA ILE A 101 3.31 -3.56 3.34
C ILE A 101 3.96 -4.33 2.19
N PRO A 102 5.16 -4.91 2.37
CA PRO A 102 5.77 -5.75 1.35
C PRO A 102 4.85 -6.91 0.97
N PHE A 103 4.75 -7.21 -0.34
CA PHE A 103 3.87 -8.25 -0.87
C PHE A 103 4.03 -9.62 -0.18
N LYS A 104 5.27 -10.02 0.12
CA LYS A 104 5.55 -11.27 0.86
C LYS A 104 4.86 -11.29 2.23
N LYS A 105 4.85 -10.17 2.95
CA LYS A 105 4.17 -10.04 4.24
C LYS A 105 2.66 -10.02 4.06
N ALA A 106 2.15 -9.34 3.02
CA ALA A 106 0.72 -9.34 2.70
C ALA A 106 0.19 -10.76 2.41
N MET A 107 0.94 -11.55 1.63
CA MET A 107 0.59 -12.94 1.33
C MET A 107 0.65 -13.84 2.57
N ALA A 108 1.67 -13.67 3.41
CA ALA A 108 1.75 -14.40 4.68
C ALA A 108 0.56 -14.07 5.60
N LEU A 109 0.22 -12.78 5.75
CA LEU A 109 -0.93 -12.34 6.55
C LEU A 109 -2.25 -12.87 5.98
N ALA A 110 -2.41 -12.89 4.65
CA ALA A 110 -3.58 -13.45 4.00
C ALA A 110 -3.70 -14.97 4.26
N LYS A 111 -2.59 -15.72 4.16
CA LYS A 111 -2.54 -17.16 4.46
C LYS A 111 -2.88 -17.44 5.92
N ILE A 112 -2.33 -16.65 6.86
CA ILE A 112 -2.65 -16.74 8.29
C ILE A 112 -4.14 -16.47 8.54
N THR A 113 -4.68 -15.41 7.90
CA THR A 113 -6.11 -15.04 8.03
C THR A 113 -7.01 -16.15 7.49
N GLN A 114 -6.66 -16.76 6.36
CA GLN A 114 -7.38 -17.91 5.79
C GLN A 114 -7.34 -19.14 6.68
N ALA A 115 -6.20 -19.47 7.28
CA ALA A 115 -6.07 -20.61 8.20
C ALA A 115 -6.91 -20.41 9.47
N ARG A 116 -6.94 -19.19 10.03
CA ARG A 116 -7.81 -18.84 11.17
C ARG A 116 -9.29 -18.99 10.83
N LEU A 117 -9.71 -18.54 9.65
CA LEU A 117 -11.10 -18.70 9.19
C LEU A 117 -11.50 -20.16 8.99
N ARG A 118 -10.54 -21.04 8.68
CA ARG A 118 -10.75 -22.49 8.53
C ARG A 118 -10.73 -23.26 9.86
N GLY A 119 -10.53 -22.59 10.99
CA GLY A 119 -10.53 -23.22 12.32
C GLY A 119 -9.25 -23.98 12.65
N GLU A 120 -8.16 -23.74 11.91
CA GLU A 120 -6.87 -24.38 12.14
C GLU A 120 -6.05 -23.57 13.17
N ASN A 121 -5.61 -24.22 14.26
CA ASN A 121 -4.79 -23.59 15.29
C ASN A 121 -3.35 -23.40 14.76
N VAL A 122 -3.07 -22.25 14.15
CA VAL A 122 -1.72 -21.88 13.74
C VAL A 122 -0.95 -21.36 14.95
N THR A 123 -0.23 -22.26 15.64
CA THR A 123 0.86 -21.89 16.54
C THR A 123 2.16 -21.88 15.75
N SER A 124 2.64 -20.71 15.33
CA SER A 124 4.04 -20.55 14.93
C SER A 124 4.49 -19.10 15.08
N ASP A 125 5.15 -18.87 16.20
CA ASP A 125 5.91 -17.69 16.61
C ASP A 125 7.25 -17.58 15.86
N GLU A 126 7.26 -17.75 14.53
CA GLU A 126 8.48 -17.60 13.72
C GLU A 126 8.21 -16.67 12.54
N GLY A 127 8.67 -15.41 12.65
CA GLY A 127 8.76 -14.53 11.48
C GLY A 127 8.77 -13.02 11.68
N LEU A 128 8.85 -12.49 12.90
CA LEU A 128 8.96 -11.05 13.15
C LEU A 128 10.33 -10.68 13.75
N GLN A 129 11.42 -11.02 13.07
CA GLN A 129 12.71 -10.40 13.36
C GLN A 129 12.85 -9.07 12.60
N SER A 130 12.86 -8.01 13.37
CA SER A 130 13.21 -6.64 13.04
C SER A 130 14.54 -6.57 12.28
N THR A 131 14.54 -6.17 11.00
CA THR A 131 15.77 -5.71 10.35
C THR A 131 16.13 -4.33 10.92
N GLN A 132 16.94 -4.30 11.98
CA GLN A 132 17.61 -3.09 12.43
C GLN A 132 18.82 -2.82 11.53
N ASP A 133 18.86 -1.60 10.98
CA ASP A 133 19.95 -1.06 10.17
C ASP A 133 21.29 -1.08 10.92
N ALA A 134 22.29 -1.78 10.36
CA ALA A 134 23.71 -1.60 10.67
C ALA A 134 24.39 -0.80 9.54
N PRO A 135 25.32 0.12 9.83
CA PRO A 135 25.97 0.95 8.81
C PRO A 135 27.04 0.15 8.04
N PRO A 136 27.23 0.39 6.73
CA PRO A 136 28.37 -0.16 6.01
C PRO A 136 29.56 0.79 6.19
N ASN A 137 30.65 0.30 6.78
CA ASN A 137 31.95 0.96 6.68
C ASN A 137 32.86 0.14 5.77
N GLY A 138 33.68 0.84 5.01
CA GLY A 138 34.11 0.45 3.66
C GLY A 138 35.12 -0.69 3.55
N ASN A 139 35.06 -1.39 2.43
CA ASN A 139 36.14 -1.34 1.44
C ASN A 139 35.65 -1.86 0.08
N GLY A 140 36.11 -1.20 -0.98
CA GLY A 140 35.55 -1.31 -2.32
C GLY A 140 35.62 -2.70 -2.94
N ASN A 141 34.56 -3.05 -3.67
CA ASN A 141 34.73 -3.45 -5.05
C ASN A 141 33.40 -3.22 -5.80
N THR A 142 33.49 -2.54 -6.94
CA THR A 142 32.45 -2.47 -7.96
C THR A 142 32.14 -3.89 -8.44
N PHE A 143 30.94 -4.42 -8.16
CA PHE A 143 30.49 -5.65 -8.79
C PHE A 143 29.49 -5.35 -9.89
N VAL A 144 30.05 -5.45 -11.08
CA VAL A 144 29.44 -5.36 -12.40
C VAL A 144 28.51 -6.55 -12.59
N ASN A 145 27.38 -6.30 -13.24
CA ASN A 145 26.41 -7.28 -13.68
C ASN A 145 27.05 -8.23 -14.71
N GLY A 146 27.10 -9.54 -14.44
CA GLY A 146 27.46 -10.53 -15.47
C GLY A 146 28.27 -11.76 -15.02
N ASP A 147 27.52 -12.83 -14.73
CA ASP A 147 27.80 -14.22 -15.13
C ASP A 147 28.69 -15.17 -14.29
N ARG A 148 28.12 -16.38 -14.12
CA ARG A 148 28.68 -17.71 -13.76
C ARG A 148 29.24 -17.99 -12.35
N ALA A 149 28.37 -18.53 -11.49
CA ALA A 149 28.58 -19.83 -10.81
C ALA A 149 27.28 -20.33 -10.16
N ALA A 150 26.97 -21.61 -10.38
CA ALA A 150 25.74 -22.28 -9.98
C ALA A 150 25.54 -22.32 -8.45
N PHE A 151 24.43 -21.75 -7.97
CA PHE A 151 23.93 -21.99 -6.62
C PHE A 151 22.98 -23.19 -6.67
N SER A 152 23.49 -24.36 -6.28
CA SER A 152 22.67 -25.54 -6.05
C SER A 152 21.86 -25.33 -4.77
N VAL A 153 20.59 -24.95 -4.90
CA VAL A 153 19.60 -25.14 -3.83
C VAL A 153 19.23 -26.62 -3.84
N ALA A 154 19.46 -27.33 -2.74
CA ALA A 154 18.85 -28.64 -2.54
C ALA A 154 17.33 -28.46 -2.52
N LEU A 155 16.68 -28.89 -3.61
CA LEU A 155 15.23 -28.91 -3.73
C LEU A 155 14.72 -29.89 -2.66
N ARG A 156 14.04 -29.38 -1.62
CA ARG A 156 13.23 -30.23 -0.77
C ARG A 156 12.12 -30.79 -1.66
N SER A 157 12.21 -32.09 -1.90
CA SER A 157 11.25 -32.88 -2.65
C SER A 157 10.03 -33.14 -1.77
N ASP A 158 9.14 -32.15 -1.67
CA ASP A 158 7.72 -32.35 -1.43
C ASP A 158 6.99 -31.04 -1.71
N ASP A 159 5.78 -31.10 -2.24
CA ASP A 159 4.90 -29.98 -2.63
C ASP A 159 5.09 -29.38 -4.04
N ARG A 160 5.23 -30.23 -5.06
CA ARG A 160 4.69 -29.88 -6.39
C ARG A 160 3.18 -30.14 -6.37
N TYR A 161 2.40 -29.12 -6.01
CA TYR A 161 0.96 -29.13 -6.30
C TYR A 161 0.82 -28.82 -7.79
N GLU A 162 0.72 -29.87 -8.62
CA GLU A 162 0.45 -29.75 -10.05
C GLU A 162 -1.04 -29.38 -10.22
N PRO A 163 -1.39 -28.30 -10.94
CA PRO A 163 -2.78 -27.86 -11.13
C PRO A 163 -3.71 -28.91 -11.76
N ASN A 164 -3.15 -29.99 -12.32
CA ASN A 164 -3.89 -31.09 -12.92
C ASN A 164 -4.33 -32.18 -11.92
N ASP A 165 -3.77 -32.23 -10.70
CA ASP A 165 -4.10 -33.30 -9.74
C ASP A 165 -5.57 -33.26 -9.29
N GLN A 166 -6.11 -32.04 -9.17
CA GLN A 166 -7.54 -31.82 -8.87
C GLN A 166 -8.44 -32.33 -10.02
N LEU A 167 -8.01 -32.12 -11.27
CA LEU A 167 -8.75 -32.49 -12.48
C LEU A 167 -8.75 -34.02 -12.70
N GLU A 168 -7.63 -34.69 -12.41
CA GLU A 168 -7.53 -36.16 -12.45
C GLU A 168 -8.41 -36.83 -11.39
N LEU A 169 -8.50 -36.24 -10.19
CA LEU A 169 -9.39 -36.72 -9.13
C LEU A 169 -10.87 -36.61 -9.53
N GLU A 170 -11.28 -35.49 -10.14
CA GLU A 170 -12.65 -35.32 -10.65
C GLU A 170 -12.96 -36.28 -11.80
N MET A 171 -12.03 -36.49 -12.74
CA MET A 171 -12.23 -37.46 -13.82
C MET A 171 -12.34 -38.91 -13.29
N ARG A 172 -11.62 -39.25 -12.22
CA ARG A 172 -11.75 -40.57 -11.57
C ARG A 172 -13.08 -40.75 -10.87
N GLN A 173 -13.56 -39.74 -10.14
CA GLN A 173 -14.88 -39.80 -9.49
C GLN A 173 -16.04 -39.82 -10.48
N ALA A 174 -15.88 -39.20 -11.66
CA ALA A 174 -16.87 -39.24 -12.73
C ALA A 174 -16.90 -40.57 -13.51
N ALA A 175 -15.82 -41.37 -13.45
CA ALA A 175 -15.69 -42.64 -14.16
C ALA A 175 -16.16 -43.88 -13.36
N GLU A 176 -16.50 -43.73 -12.08
CA GLU A 176 -17.12 -44.81 -11.32
C GLU A 176 -18.61 -44.98 -11.72
N PRO A 177 -19.05 -46.19 -12.12
CA PRO A 177 -20.46 -46.42 -12.38
C PRO A 177 -21.23 -46.27 -11.07
N ARG A 178 -22.20 -45.34 -11.05
CA ARG A 178 -23.11 -45.11 -9.92
C ARG A 178 -23.96 -46.36 -9.65
N ASN A 179 -23.44 -47.32 -8.90
CA ASN A 179 -24.23 -48.37 -8.27
C ASN A 179 -24.95 -47.77 -7.05
N HIS A 180 -26.08 -47.13 -7.33
CA HIS A 180 -27.08 -46.82 -6.31
C HIS A 180 -27.89 -48.08 -6.04
N ASP A 181 -27.44 -48.93 -5.12
CA ASP A 181 -28.30 -49.96 -4.52
C ASP A 181 -28.65 -49.55 -3.10
N VAL A 182 -29.80 -48.87 -2.97
CA VAL A 182 -30.49 -48.68 -1.70
C VAL A 182 -31.17 -50.00 -1.36
N ARG A 183 -30.60 -50.73 -0.40
CA ARG A 183 -31.13 -51.98 0.13
C ARG A 183 -32.38 -51.71 0.98
N MET A 184 -33.57 -51.85 0.41
CA MET A 184 -34.84 -51.93 1.16
C MET A 184 -35.19 -53.40 1.39
N GLY A 185 -35.15 -53.85 2.65
CA GLY A 185 -35.54 -55.20 3.06
C GLY A 185 -36.89 -55.22 3.80
N GLY A 186 -37.61 -56.36 3.68
CA GLY A 186 -38.83 -56.72 4.41
C GLY A 186 -40.09 -56.64 3.52
N GLN A 187 -40.86 -57.70 3.26
CA GLN A 187 -41.08 -58.99 3.93
C GLN A 187 -41.16 -60.13 2.92
#